data_AF-A0A971NEL3-F1
#
_entry.id   AF-A0A971NEL3-F1
#
_cell.length_a   1.000
_cell.length_b   1.000
_cell.length_c   1.000
_cell.angle_alpha   90.00
_cell.angle_beta   90.00
_cell.angle_gamma   90.00
#
_symmetry.space_group_name_H-M   'P 1'
#
loop_
_entity.id
_entity.type
_entity.pdbx_description
1 polymer ?
#
loop_
_entity_poly.entity_id
_entity_poly.type
_entity_poly.pdbx_seq_one_letter_code
_entity_poly.pdbx_strand_id
1 'polypeptide(L)'
;MNEVLKKRENLFREMLAISGRQVEFCRGEELESADLSGLMELVNRRQLLMDEIDRLNASLTPEQTAVGDGRYSTYNPARDEELVKMMEAIGRNDETCRQLLQKSAGRLSVLIKQARNHRQASEAYQEKSVYDAWFIDKKR
;
A
#
# COMPACT_ATOMS: atom_id res chain seq x y z
N MET A 1 -14.27 -32.99 3.82
CA MET A 1 -13.76 -31.63 4.11
C MET A 1 -14.75 -30.65 3.52
N ASN A 2 -15.19 -29.64 4.27
CA ASN A 2 -16.16 -28.66 3.76
C ASN A 2 -15.47 -27.83 2.66
N GLU A 3 -15.93 -27.96 1.40
CA GLU A 3 -15.41 -27.24 0.23
C GLU A 3 -15.33 -25.72 0.47
N VAL A 4 -16.26 -25.19 1.27
CA VAL A 4 -16.31 -23.77 1.62
C VAL A 4 -15.10 -23.33 2.46
N LEU A 5 -14.67 -24.16 3.43
CA LEU A 5 -13.50 -23.86 4.27
C LEU A 5 -12.20 -23.93 3.47
N LYS A 6 -12.09 -24.90 2.56
CA LYS A 6 -10.94 -25.02 1.65
C LYS A 6 -10.85 -23.82 0.70
N LYS A 7 -12.00 -23.37 0.20
CA LYS A 7 -12.08 -22.15 -0.62
C LYS A 7 -11.64 -20.92 0.16
N ARG A 8 -12.10 -20.75 1.40
CA ARG A 8 -11.67 -19.65 2.29
C ARG A 8 -10.15 -19.63 2.47
N GLU A 9 -9.55 -20.78 2.79
CA GLU A 9 -8.10 -20.92 3.00
C GLU A 9 -7.30 -20.51 1.75
N ASN A 10 -7.76 -20.92 0.55
CA ASN A 10 -7.13 -20.54 -0.71
C ASN A 10 -7.21 -19.03 -0.97
N LEU A 11 -8.34 -18.38 -0.67
CA LEU A 11 -8.48 -16.93 -0.82
C LEU A 11 -7.49 -16.16 0.07
N PHE A 12 -7.29 -16.60 1.32
CA PHE A 12 -6.28 -16.00 2.19
C PHE A 12 -4.85 -16.26 1.71
N ARG A 13 -4.56 -17.43 1.14
CA ARG A 13 -3.26 -17.74 0.53
C ARG A 13 -2.97 -16.81 -0.66
N GLU A 14 -3.97 -16.56 -1.50
CA GLU A 14 -3.86 -15.61 -2.61
C GLU A 14 -3.69 -14.17 -2.11
N MET A 15 -4.43 -13.76 -1.09
CA MET A 15 -4.29 -12.44 -0.48
C MET A 15 -2.89 -12.24 0.14
N LEU A 16 -2.32 -13.27 0.77
CA LEU A 16 -0.95 -13.26 1.26
C LEU A 16 0.05 -13.05 0.11
N ALA A 17 -0.09 -13.78 -1.00
CA ALA A 17 0.77 -13.60 -2.16
C ALA A 17 0.68 -12.17 -2.75
N ILE A 18 -0.53 -11.61 -2.83
CA ILE A 18 -0.71 -10.21 -3.27
C ILE A 18 -0.05 -9.24 -2.29
N SER A 19 -0.24 -9.40 -0.98
CA SER A 19 0.39 -8.53 0.02
C SER A 19 1.93 -8.56 -0.06
N GLY A 20 2.53 -9.72 -0.36
CA GLY A 20 3.96 -9.85 -0.60
C GLY A 20 4.42 -9.05 -1.82
N ARG A 21 3.72 -9.18 -2.94
CA ARG A 21 4.00 -8.40 -4.16
C ARG A 21 3.82 -6.90 -3.96
N GLN A 22 2.83 -6.49 -3.17
CA GLN A 22 2.63 -5.08 -2.81
C GLN A 22 3.84 -4.54 -2.04
N VAL A 23 4.40 -5.31 -1.08
CA VAL A 23 5.64 -4.93 -0.38
C VAL A 23 6.82 -4.85 -1.33
N GLU A 24 6.99 -5.81 -2.25
CA GLU A 24 8.05 -5.79 -3.26
C GLU A 24 7.96 -4.55 -4.14
N PHE A 25 6.77 -4.24 -4.66
CA PHE A 25 6.50 -3.02 -5.41
C PHE A 25 6.85 -1.77 -4.59
N CYS A 26 6.41 -1.73 -3.33
CA CYS A 26 6.70 -0.67 -2.37
C CYS A 26 8.21 -0.51 -2.08
N ARG A 27 9.06 -1.50 -2.40
CA ARG A 27 10.53 -1.45 -2.23
C ARG A 27 11.28 -1.21 -3.55
N GLY A 28 10.65 -1.51 -4.68
CA GLY A 28 11.27 -1.49 -6.01
C GLY A 28 11.45 -0.09 -6.58
N GLU A 29 12.15 -0.05 -7.71
CA GLU A 29 12.39 1.17 -8.50
C GLU A 29 11.08 1.72 -9.07
N GLU A 30 10.04 0.89 -9.22
CA GLU A 30 8.70 1.29 -9.66
C GLU A 30 8.06 2.32 -8.74
N LEU A 31 8.32 2.26 -7.43
CA LEU A 31 7.84 3.31 -6.52
C LEU A 31 8.55 4.65 -6.75
N GLU A 32 9.79 4.62 -7.24
CA GLU A 32 10.58 5.82 -7.53
C GLU A 32 10.24 6.43 -8.90
N SER A 33 9.81 5.61 -9.86
CA SER A 33 9.40 6.07 -11.20
C SER A 33 8.04 6.80 -11.24
N ALA A 34 7.31 6.82 -10.12
CA ALA A 34 5.96 7.35 -9.96
C ALA A 34 4.89 6.66 -10.82
N ASP A 35 5.21 5.57 -11.52
CA ASP A 35 4.23 4.71 -12.17
C ASP A 35 3.63 3.75 -11.12
N LEU A 36 2.39 4.04 -10.70
CA LEU A 36 1.68 3.24 -9.70
C LEU A 36 0.68 2.24 -10.32
N SER A 37 0.70 2.06 -11.64
CA SER A 37 -0.27 1.22 -12.35
C SER A 37 -0.28 -0.23 -11.85
N GLY A 38 0.91 -0.84 -11.67
CA GLY A 38 1.05 -2.19 -11.15
C GLY A 38 0.54 -2.33 -9.70
N LEU A 39 0.79 -1.32 -8.85
CA LEU A 39 0.25 -1.32 -7.49
C LEU A 39 -1.28 -1.22 -7.50
N MET A 40 -1.86 -0.38 -8.36
CA MET A 40 -3.31 -0.26 -8.51
C MET A 40 -3.96 -1.57 -8.97
N GLU A 41 -3.33 -2.30 -9.90
CA GLU A 41 -3.81 -3.62 -10.33
C GLU A 41 -3.85 -4.61 -9.15
N LEU A 42 -2.78 -4.65 -8.35
CA LEU A 42 -2.71 -5.49 -7.16
C LEU A 42 -3.79 -5.13 -6.13
N VAL A 43 -4.03 -3.83 -5.90
CA VAL A 43 -5.09 -3.34 -5.02
C VAL A 43 -6.48 -3.79 -5.52
N ASN A 44 -6.77 -3.60 -6.80
CA ASN A 44 -8.05 -4.00 -7.39
C ASN A 44 -8.28 -5.51 -7.27
N ARG A 45 -7.26 -6.32 -7.58
CA ARG A 45 -7.33 -7.78 -7.44
C ARG A 45 -7.56 -8.18 -5.98
N ARG A 46 -6.93 -7.48 -5.04
CA ARG A 46 -7.11 -7.74 -3.61
C ARG A 46 -8.52 -7.42 -3.14
N GLN A 47 -9.12 -6.33 -3.62
CA GLN A 47 -10.49 -5.97 -3.27
C GLN A 47 -11.47 -7.08 -3.67
N LEU A 48 -11.30 -7.66 -4.86
CA LEU A 48 -12.13 -8.77 -5.33
C LEU A 48 -12.03 -10.00 -4.40
N LEU A 49 -10.83 -10.30 -3.89
CA LEU A 49 -10.64 -11.38 -2.92
C LEU A 49 -11.31 -11.08 -1.58
N MET A 50 -11.21 -9.84 -1.08
CA MET A 50 -11.90 -9.43 0.16
C MET A 50 -13.42 -9.58 0.00
N ASP A 51 -13.99 -9.08 -1.10
CA ASP A 51 -15.43 -9.19 -1.38
C ASP A 51 -15.88 -10.65 -1.48
N GLU A 52 -15.04 -11.53 -2.03
CA GLU A 52 -15.32 -12.96 -2.08
C GLU A 52 -15.23 -13.63 -0.70
N ILE A 53 -14.24 -13.27 0.11
CA ILE A 53 -14.12 -13.73 1.50
C ILE A 53 -15.34 -13.29 2.31
N ASP A 54 -15.80 -12.04 2.18
CA ASP A 54 -16.95 -11.51 2.90
C ASP A 54 -18.24 -12.23 2.50
N ARG A 55 -18.47 -12.44 1.19
CA ARG A 55 -19.60 -13.25 0.70
C ARG A 55 -19.56 -14.68 1.24
N LEU A 56 -18.38 -15.29 1.25
CA LEU A 56 -18.20 -16.66 1.74
C LEU A 56 -18.44 -16.75 3.24
N ASN A 57 -17.94 -15.80 4.03
CA ASN A 57 -18.17 -15.72 5.47
C ASN A 57 -19.66 -15.50 5.79
N ALA A 58 -20.37 -14.68 5.02
CA ALA A 58 -21.81 -14.47 5.19
C ALA A 58 -22.64 -15.74 4.92
N SER A 59 -22.13 -16.66 4.11
CA SER A 59 -22.79 -17.95 3.81
C SER A 59 -22.49 -19.06 4.83
N LEU A 60 -21.49 -18.87 5.70
CA LEU A 60 -21.18 -19.82 6.76
C LEU A 60 -22.15 -19.58 7.94
N THR A 61 -22.81 -20.63 8.42
CA THR A 61 -23.62 -20.51 9.64
C THR A 61 -22.73 -20.18 10.85
N PRO A 62 -23.27 -19.52 11.89
CA PRO A 62 -22.54 -19.25 13.14
C PRO A 62 -21.89 -20.50 13.73
N GLU A 63 -22.49 -21.68 13.58
CA GLU A 63 -21.94 -22.96 14.07
C GLU A 63 -20.72 -23.46 13.25
N GLN A 64 -20.54 -22.98 12.02
CA GLN A 64 -19.35 -23.27 11.20
C GLN A 64 -18.25 -22.22 11.38
N THR A 65 -18.56 -21.10 12.04
CA THR A 65 -17.64 -19.98 12.32
C THR A 65 -17.33 -19.83 13.81
N ALA A 66 -18.15 -20.39 14.70
CA ALA A 66 -17.99 -20.37 16.14
C ALA A 66 -17.12 -21.53 16.59
N VAL A 67 -16.07 -21.19 17.33
CA VAL A 67 -15.39 -22.08 18.25
C VAL A 67 -16.42 -22.46 19.34
N GLY A 68 -17.21 -23.52 19.13
CA GLY A 68 -18.36 -23.77 20.02
C GLY A 68 -18.99 -25.16 19.94
N ASP A 69 -18.70 -25.93 20.99
CA ASP A 69 -19.33 -27.11 21.56
C ASP A 69 -19.46 -28.42 20.75
N GLY A 70 -18.81 -29.45 21.29
CA GLY A 70 -18.58 -30.72 20.64
C GLY A 70 -19.84 -31.54 20.47
N ARG A 71 -20.11 -31.95 19.23
CA ARG A 71 -20.65 -33.28 18.87
C ARG A 71 -20.58 -33.58 17.37
N TYR A 72 -20.45 -32.57 16.51
CA TYR A 72 -20.24 -32.73 15.06
C TYR A 72 -19.28 -31.69 14.44
N SER A 73 -18.41 -31.08 15.25
CA SER A 73 -17.53 -30.03 14.77
C SER A 73 -16.34 -30.63 14.01
N THR A 74 -16.21 -30.29 12.72
CA THR A 74 -14.98 -30.53 11.92
C THR A 74 -13.92 -29.47 12.27
N TYR A 75 -13.79 -29.14 13.55
CA TYR A 75 -12.84 -28.18 14.06
C TYR A 75 -11.45 -28.80 14.01
N ASN A 76 -10.56 -28.22 13.20
CA ASN A 76 -9.16 -28.61 13.15
C ASN A 76 -8.33 -27.41 13.67
N PRO A 77 -7.89 -27.44 14.94
CA PRO A 77 -7.16 -26.34 15.58
C PRO A 77 -5.93 -25.90 14.77
N ALA A 78 -5.22 -26.84 14.13
CA ALA A 78 -4.04 -26.55 13.33
C ALA A 78 -4.37 -25.74 12.06
N ARG A 79 -5.55 -25.95 11.45
CA ARG A 79 -6.00 -25.18 10.27
C ARG A 79 -6.39 -23.75 10.64
N ASP A 80 -7.01 -23.57 11.79
CA ASP A 80 -7.34 -22.23 12.29
C ASP A 80 -6.08 -21.48 12.70
N GLU A 81 -5.08 -22.16 13.28
CA GLU A 81 -3.76 -21.56 13.54
C GLU A 81 -3.03 -21.14 12.25
N GLU A 82 -3.04 -21.96 11.19
CA GLU A 82 -2.44 -21.59 9.91
C GLU A 82 -3.14 -20.39 9.27
N LEU A 83 -4.47 -20.35 9.34
CA LEU A 83 -5.26 -19.23 8.85
C LEU A 83 -4.93 -17.93 9.62
N VAL A 84 -4.86 -18.00 10.95
CA VAL A 84 -4.46 -16.88 11.80
C VAL A 84 -3.05 -16.40 11.44
N LYS A 85 -2.09 -17.32 11.28
CA LYS A 85 -0.71 -16.99 10.86
C LYS A 85 -0.68 -16.29 9.50
N MET A 86 -1.50 -16.71 8.54
CA MET A 86 -1.62 -16.03 7.25
C MET A 86 -2.18 -14.62 7.40
N MET A 87 -3.24 -14.44 8.21
CA MET A 87 -3.84 -13.12 8.47
C MET A 87 -2.86 -12.16 9.16
N GLU A 88 -2.09 -12.65 10.14
CA GLU A 88 -1.04 -11.86 10.79
C GLU A 88 0.10 -11.50 9.83
N ALA A 89 0.50 -12.41 8.95
CA ALA A 89 1.51 -12.13 7.91
C ALA A 89 1.02 -11.07 6.92
N ILE A 90 -0.23 -11.16 6.48
CA ILE A 90 -0.89 -10.14 5.65
C ILE A 90 -0.85 -8.78 6.35
N GLY A 91 -1.28 -8.71 7.62
CA GLY A 91 -1.28 -7.46 8.38
C GLY A 91 0.12 -6.83 8.51
N ARG A 92 1.16 -7.64 8.72
CA ARG A 92 2.56 -7.16 8.73
C ARG A 92 3.02 -6.62 7.38
N ASN A 93 2.64 -7.27 6.29
CA ASN A 93 2.96 -6.82 4.93
C ASN A 93 2.26 -5.49 4.62
N ASP A 94 0.99 -5.36 4.99
CA ASP A 94 0.19 -4.16 4.77
C ASP A 94 0.78 -2.96 5.51
N GLU A 95 1.14 -3.17 6.78
CA GLU A 95 1.81 -2.15 7.58
C GLU A 95 3.16 -1.75 6.97
N THR A 96 3.93 -2.72 6.49
CA THR A 96 5.22 -2.47 5.82
C THR A 96 5.03 -1.63 4.54
N CYS A 97 4.10 -2.00 3.67
CA CYS A 97 3.86 -1.25 2.43
C CYS A 97 3.31 0.15 2.74
N ARG A 98 2.44 0.31 3.75
CA ARG A 98 1.98 1.62 4.22
C ARG A 98 3.14 2.52 4.65
N GLN A 99 4.07 2.02 5.45
CA GLN A 99 5.25 2.78 5.89
C GLN A 99 6.14 3.19 4.71
N LEU A 100 6.33 2.31 3.74
CA LEU A 100 7.12 2.58 2.54
C LEU A 100 6.48 3.67 1.66
N LEU A 101 5.16 3.58 1.42
CA LEU A 101 4.41 4.61 0.69
C LEU A 101 4.48 5.97 1.39
N GLN A 102 4.32 6.00 2.72
CA GLN A 102 4.43 7.23 3.50
C GLN A 102 5.82 7.87 3.39
N LYS A 103 6.88 7.05 3.44
CA LYS A 103 8.25 7.51 3.26
C LYS A 103 8.48 8.09 1.86
N SER A 104 7.97 7.43 0.82
CA SER A 104 8.07 7.91 -0.57
C SER A 104 7.32 9.24 -0.75
N ALA A 105 6.09 9.33 -0.27
CA ALA A 105 5.31 10.57 -0.30
C ALA A 105 6.03 11.73 0.43
N GLY A 106 6.66 11.44 1.57
CA GLY A 106 7.48 12.41 2.30
C GLY A 106 8.67 12.91 1.48
N ARG A 107 9.39 12.02 0.79
CA ARG A 107 10.50 12.38 -0.11
C ARG A 107 10.03 13.26 -1.27
N LEU A 108 8.92 12.90 -1.92
CA LEU A 108 8.36 13.67 -3.03
C LEU A 108 7.97 15.09 -2.59
N SER A 109 7.38 15.23 -1.40
CA SER A 109 7.04 16.53 -0.81
C SER A 109 8.27 17.43 -0.62
N VAL A 110 9.39 16.85 -0.17
CA VAL A 110 10.67 17.57 -0.03
C VAL A 110 11.19 18.04 -1.39
N LEU A 111 11.17 17.17 -2.41
CA LEU A 111 11.61 17.51 -3.78
C LEU A 111 10.77 18.63 -4.39
N ILE A 112 9.44 18.59 -4.22
CA ILE A 112 8.54 19.67 -4.67
C ILE A 112 8.90 21.00 -4.00
N LYS A 113 9.19 20.99 -2.70
CA LYS A 113 9.61 22.19 -1.97
C LYS A 113 10.93 22.74 -2.50
N GLN A 114 11.92 21.88 -2.77
CA GLN A 114 13.20 22.28 -3.35
C GLN A 114 13.01 22.88 -4.75
N ALA A 115 12.21 22.25 -5.60
CA ALA A 115 11.90 22.77 -6.94
C ALA A 115 11.24 24.16 -6.90
N ARG A 116 10.32 24.39 -5.96
CA ARG A 116 9.71 25.71 -5.74
C ARG A 116 10.73 26.75 -5.30
N ASN A 117 11.61 26.41 -4.37
CA ASN A 117 12.67 27.31 -3.90
C ASN A 117 13.65 27.64 -5.04
N HIS A 118 14.03 26.65 -5.87
CA HIS A 118 14.89 26.88 -7.02
C HIS A 118 14.24 27.80 -8.05
N ARG A 119 12.94 27.63 -8.30
CA ARG A 119 12.19 28.53 -9.19
C ARG A 119 12.19 29.97 -8.66
N GLN A 120 11.87 30.17 -7.38
CA GLN A 120 11.90 31.49 -6.75
C GLN A 120 13.29 32.14 -6.80
N ALA A 121 14.34 31.36 -6.53
CA ALA A 121 15.72 31.84 -6.66
C ALA A 121 16.05 32.22 -8.10
N SER A 122 15.69 31.38 -9.08
CA SER A 122 15.89 31.67 -10.50
C SER A 122 15.18 32.96 -10.93
N GLU A 123 13.93 33.15 -10.52
CA GLU A 123 13.15 34.37 -10.80
C GLU A 123 13.86 35.61 -10.18
N ALA A 124 14.31 35.53 -8.93
CA ALA A 124 15.02 36.63 -8.27
C ALA A 124 16.39 36.97 -8.90
N TYR A 125 17.10 35.98 -9.45
CA TYR A 125 18.35 36.21 -10.19
C TYR A 125 18.11 36.74 -11.61
N GLN A 126 16.97 36.42 -12.24
CA GLN A 126 16.60 36.94 -13.55
C GLN A 126 16.05 38.38 -13.49
N GLU A 127 15.30 38.75 -12.45
CA GLU A 127 14.82 40.14 -12.28
C GLU A 127 15.95 41.13 -11.97
N LYS A 128 17.11 40.67 -11.49
CA LYS A 128 18.30 41.51 -11.35
C LYS A 128 19.12 41.54 -12.63
N SER A 129 18.60 42.19 -13.66
CA SER A 129 19.44 42.71 -14.74
C SER A 129 20.48 43.66 -14.14
N VAL A 130 21.73 43.22 -14.07
CA VAL A 130 22.89 43.97 -13.57
C VAL A 130 23.11 45.28 -14.37
N TYR A 131 22.43 45.46 -15.50
CA TYR A 131 22.54 46.66 -16.33
C TYR A 131 21.73 47.86 -15.83
N ASP A 132 20.71 47.70 -14.98
CA ASP A 132 19.88 48.83 -14.52
C ASP A 132 20.41 49.50 -13.24
N ALA A 133 21.30 48.83 -12.48
CA ALA A 133 21.75 49.31 -11.17
C ALA A 133 23.18 49.89 -11.14
N TRP A 134 23.92 49.86 -12.26
CA TRP A 134 25.36 50.21 -12.26
C TRP A 134 25.74 51.49 -13.03
N PHE A 135 24.79 52.14 -13.69
CA PHE A 135 25.03 53.41 -14.41
C PHE A 135 24.07 54.51 -13.96
N ILE A 136 24.26 55.04 -12.76
CA ILE A 136 23.86 56.41 -12.45
C ILE A 136 25.09 57.14 -11.90
N ASP A 137 26.07 57.40 -12.78
CA ASP A 137 26.83 58.63 -12.70
C ASP A 137 26.02 59.70 -13.42
N LYS A 138 25.37 60.57 -12.65
CA LYS A 138 25.06 61.91 -13.13
C LYS A 138 25.60 62.92 -12.13
N LYS A 139 26.88 63.22 -12.25
CA LYS A 139 27.39 64.56 -11.94
C LYS A 139 26.50 65.62 -12.60
N ARG A 140 25.86 66.44 -11.76
CA ARG A 140 25.68 67.87 -12.00
C ARG A 140 25.53 68.59 -10.67
#